data_AF-A0A9E2XM72-F1
#
_entry.id   AF-A0A9E2XM72-F1
#
_cell.length_a   1.000
_cell.length_b   1.000
_cell.length_c   1.000
_cell.angle_alpha   90.00
_cell.angle_beta   90.00
_cell.angle_gamma   90.00
#
_symmetry.space_group_name_H-M   'P 1'
#
loop_
_entity.id
_entity.type
_entity.pdbx_description
1 polymer ?
#
loop_
_entity_poly.entity_id
_entity_poly.type
_entity_poly.pdbx_seq_one_letter_code
_entity_poly.pdbx_strand_id
1 'polypeptide(L)'
;MSGEVEALRSLLRIGIHRDVEVTDGAGVSGPLVSQAFCSALPVAYGRVTRSKWVGFATLVLEAAYEATLWAAVLNARRGTSATVLLTRVGGGAFGNDDAWIDAALRRALQRARGFALGVRLLSFGRPPASMLALARASA
;
A
#
# COMPACT_ATOMS: atom_id res chain seq x y z
N MET A 1 8.46 -13.70 19.70
CA MET A 1 7.61 -12.54 19.39
C MET A 1 7.67 -12.09 17.93
N SER A 2 8.84 -11.93 17.29
CA SER A 2 8.89 -11.50 15.87
C SER A 2 8.33 -12.52 14.87
N GLY A 3 8.55 -13.82 15.10
CA GLY A 3 8.10 -14.88 14.20
C GLY A 3 6.58 -15.05 14.12
N GLU A 4 5.86 -14.87 15.23
CA GLU A 4 4.40 -14.98 15.26
C GLU A 4 3.73 -13.86 14.47
N VAL A 5 4.20 -12.62 14.64
CA VAL A 5 3.69 -11.47 13.88
C VAL A 5 3.94 -11.65 12.38
N GLU A 6 5.10 -12.17 11.99
CA GLU A 6 5.40 -12.48 10.58
C GLU A 6 4.46 -13.57 10.04
N ALA A 7 4.22 -14.63 10.81
CA ALA A 7 3.30 -15.70 10.44
C ALA A 7 1.88 -15.14 10.21
N LEU A 8 1.36 -14.32 11.13
CA LEU A 8 0.07 -13.67 10.98
C LEU A 8 0.02 -12.72 9.77
N ARG A 9 1.09 -11.94 9.54
CA ARG A 9 1.18 -11.06 8.36
C ARG A 9 1.06 -11.86 7.06
N SER A 10 1.67 -13.04 7.01
CA SER A 10 1.66 -13.92 5.82
C SER A 10 0.28 -14.51 5.49
N LEU A 11 -0.67 -14.49 6.44
CA LEU A 11 -2.03 -14.97 6.23
C LEU A 11 -2.91 -13.95 5.50
N LEU A 12 -2.55 -12.67 5.53
CA LEU A 12 -3.33 -11.62 4.89
C LEU A 12 -3.31 -11.78 3.37
N ARG A 13 -4.44 -11.45 2.74
CA ARG A 13 -4.63 -11.45 1.29
C ARG A 13 -5.28 -10.14 0.87
N ILE A 14 -4.97 -9.70 -0.34
CA ILE A 14 -5.58 -8.54 -1.01
C ILE A 14 -6.28 -9.02 -2.28
N GLY A 15 -7.33 -8.32 -2.70
CA GLY A 15 -7.96 -8.56 -3.99
C GLY A 15 -7.13 -7.94 -5.11
N ILE A 16 -6.95 -8.64 -6.22
CA ILE A 16 -6.26 -8.10 -7.41
C ILE A 16 -7.15 -8.25 -8.63
N HIS A 17 -7.44 -7.14 -9.30
CA HIS A 17 -7.90 -7.17 -10.68
C HIS A 17 -6.71 -6.87 -11.59
N ARG A 18 -6.46 -7.75 -12.57
CA ARG A 18 -5.31 -7.62 -13.48
C ARG A 18 -5.77 -7.18 -14.86
N ASP A 19 -4.92 -6.37 -15.49
CA ASP A 19 -5.05 -5.98 -16.89
C ASP A 19 -6.46 -5.45 -17.23
N VAL A 20 -7.03 -4.67 -16.31
CA VAL A 20 -8.34 -4.03 -16.48
C VAL A 20 -8.18 -2.70 -17.18
N GLU A 21 -9.09 -2.39 -18.10
CA GLU A 21 -9.08 -1.15 -18.86
C GLU A 21 -9.65 0.01 -18.05
N VAL A 22 -8.96 1.15 -18.09
CA VAL A 22 -9.48 2.42 -17.59
C VAL A 22 -10.42 3.03 -18.63
N THR A 23 -11.72 3.10 -18.34
CA THR A 23 -12.74 3.52 -19.31
C THR A 23 -13.15 5.00 -19.19
N ASP A 24 -12.60 5.75 -18.25
CA ASP A 24 -12.94 7.18 -18.02
C ASP A 24 -12.13 8.18 -18.87
N GLY A 25 -11.50 7.69 -19.95
CA GLY A 25 -10.65 8.48 -20.85
C GLY A 25 -11.35 8.96 -22.13
N ALA A 26 -10.75 9.95 -22.80
CA ALA A 26 -11.26 10.51 -24.06
C ALA A 26 -11.00 9.62 -25.31
N GLY A 27 -10.35 8.46 -25.15
CA GLY A 27 -9.91 7.58 -26.24
C GLY A 27 -10.81 6.36 -26.45
N VAL A 28 -10.65 5.71 -27.60
CA VAL A 28 -11.39 4.47 -27.96
C VAL A 28 -10.94 3.26 -27.15
N SER A 29 -9.70 3.29 -26.63
CA SER A 29 -9.18 2.32 -25.68
C SER A 29 -8.30 2.99 -24.62
N GLY A 30 -8.52 2.61 -23.37
CA GLY A 30 -7.78 3.10 -22.21
C GLY A 30 -6.54 2.27 -21.87
N PRO A 31 -5.65 2.78 -21.01
CA PRO A 31 -4.53 2.00 -20.51
C PRO A 31 -5.03 0.80 -19.69
N LEU A 32 -4.35 -0.34 -19.81
CA LEU A 32 -4.55 -1.48 -18.93
C LEU A 32 -3.79 -1.28 -17.62
N VAL A 33 -4.47 -1.49 -16.51
CA VAL A 33 -3.92 -1.36 -15.16
C VAL A 33 -4.20 -2.61 -14.35
N SER A 34 -3.38 -2.85 -13.33
CA SER A 34 -3.71 -3.81 -12.27
C SER A 34 -4.06 -3.05 -11.00
N GLN A 35 -5.21 -3.37 -10.40
CA GLN A 35 -5.74 -2.71 -9.22
C GLN A 35 -5.61 -3.63 -8.00
N ALA A 36 -5.00 -3.10 -6.94
CA ALA A 36 -4.90 -3.77 -5.66
C ALA A 36 -5.98 -3.25 -4.71
N PHE A 37 -6.95 -4.11 -4.40
CA PHE A 37 -8.01 -3.84 -3.43
C PHE A 37 -7.54 -4.26 -2.04
N CYS A 38 -7.09 -3.27 -1.28
CA CYS A 38 -6.61 -3.42 0.08
C CYS A 38 -7.64 -2.92 1.09
N SER A 39 -7.60 -3.46 2.29
CA SER A 39 -8.31 -2.91 3.45
C SER A 39 -7.32 -2.41 4.49
N ALA A 40 -7.79 -1.53 5.37
CA ALA A 40 -7.12 -1.14 6.60
C ALA A 40 -8.14 -1.24 7.75
N LEU A 41 -7.68 -1.18 9.00
CA LEU A 41 -8.60 -1.25 10.12
C LEU A 41 -9.42 0.04 10.25
N PRO A 42 -10.73 -0.05 10.55
CA PRO A 42 -11.61 1.10 10.75
C PRO A 42 -11.44 1.72 12.15
N VAL A 43 -10.24 2.21 12.45
CA VAL A 43 -9.86 2.75 13.77
C VAL A 43 -10.82 3.85 14.24
N ALA A 44 -11.22 4.77 13.36
CA ALA A 44 -12.11 5.88 13.68
C ALA A 44 -13.54 5.46 14.05
N TYR A 45 -13.98 4.26 13.64
CA TYR A 45 -15.33 3.77 13.93
C TYR A 45 -15.38 2.92 15.21
N GLY A 46 -14.21 2.58 15.77
CA GLY A 46 -14.11 1.75 16.97
C GLY A 46 -14.37 2.53 18.26
N ARG A 47 -14.94 1.86 19.27
CA ARG A 47 -15.09 2.39 20.63
C ARG A 47 -13.84 2.22 21.51
N VAL A 48 -12.84 1.52 20.99
CA VAL A 48 -11.61 1.19 21.71
C VAL A 48 -10.59 2.30 21.50
N THR A 49 -9.80 2.63 22.54
CA THR A 49 -8.75 3.64 22.45
C THR A 49 -7.76 3.33 21.32
N ARG A 50 -7.34 4.38 20.60
CA ARG A 50 -6.43 4.29 19.45
C ARG A 50 -5.17 3.48 19.74
N SER A 51 -4.59 3.62 20.93
CA SER A 51 -3.38 2.90 21.35
C SER A 51 -3.53 1.37 21.32
N LYS A 52 -4.73 0.84 21.55
CA LYS A 52 -4.98 -0.61 21.51
C LYS A 52 -5.06 -1.16 20.08
N TRP A 53 -5.23 -0.29 19.08
CA TRP A 53 -5.25 -0.70 17.67
C TRP A 53 -3.86 -0.86 17.07
N VAL A 54 -2.83 -0.25 17.66
CA VAL A 54 -1.49 -0.08 17.06
C VAL A 54 -0.97 -1.39 16.46
N GLY A 55 -0.97 -2.48 17.22
CA GLY A 55 -0.42 -3.76 16.77
C GLY A 55 -1.16 -4.33 15.56
N PHE A 56 -2.50 -4.39 15.63
CA PHE A 56 -3.30 -4.99 14.56
C PHE A 56 -3.35 -4.08 13.32
N ALA A 57 -3.49 -2.76 13.51
CA ALA A 57 -3.51 -1.80 12.41
C ALA A 57 -2.18 -1.83 11.64
N THR A 58 -1.06 -1.85 12.37
CA THR A 58 0.28 -1.93 11.76
C THR A 58 0.44 -3.24 10.98
N LEU A 59 0.02 -4.38 11.54
CA LEU A 59 0.08 -5.67 10.85
C LEU A 59 -0.68 -5.65 9.52
N VAL A 60 -1.91 -5.15 9.53
CA VAL A 60 -2.76 -5.06 8.33
C VAL A 60 -2.14 -4.12 7.28
N LEU A 61 -1.67 -2.94 7.70
CA LEU A 61 -1.02 -1.97 6.82
C LEU A 61 0.25 -2.54 6.18
N GLU A 62 1.13 -3.15 6.98
CA GLU A 62 2.37 -3.74 6.50
C GLU A 62 2.11 -4.84 5.48
N ALA A 63 1.17 -5.73 5.77
CA ALA A 63 0.81 -6.81 4.86
C ALA A 63 0.22 -6.29 3.55
N ALA A 64 -0.66 -5.28 3.62
CA ALA A 64 -1.31 -4.70 2.44
C ALA A 64 -0.30 -4.04 1.50
N TYR A 65 0.61 -3.21 2.04
CA TYR A 65 1.66 -2.58 1.22
C TYR A 65 2.63 -3.62 0.66
N GLU A 66 3.06 -4.59 1.47
CA GLU A 66 3.99 -5.63 1.02
C GLU A 66 3.36 -6.50 -0.08
N ALA A 67 2.11 -6.95 0.10
CA ALA A 67 1.39 -7.72 -0.92
C ALA A 67 1.18 -6.92 -2.22
N THR A 68 0.93 -5.61 -2.13
CA THR A 68 0.81 -4.73 -3.30
C THR A 68 2.12 -4.64 -4.07
N LEU A 69 3.26 -4.49 -3.37
CA LEU A 69 4.58 -4.45 -4.01
C LEU A 69 4.94 -5.81 -4.62
N TRP A 70 4.61 -6.92 -3.97
CA TRP A 70 4.80 -8.24 -4.57
C TRP A 70 3.94 -8.47 -5.81
N ALA A 71 2.69 -7.99 -5.80
CA ALA A 71 1.87 -7.98 -7.01
C ALA A 71 2.51 -7.15 -8.14
N ALA A 72 3.13 -6.00 -7.82
CA ALA A 72 3.85 -5.19 -8.79
C ALA A 72 5.11 -5.89 -9.34
N VAL A 73 5.88 -6.59 -8.50
CA VAL A 73 7.02 -7.42 -8.94
C VAL A 73 6.56 -8.51 -9.91
N LEU A 74 5.48 -9.21 -9.57
CA LEU A 74 4.91 -10.23 -10.46
C LEU A 74 4.41 -9.63 -11.77
N ASN A 75 3.82 -8.43 -11.72
CA ASN A 75 3.40 -7.70 -12.90
C ASN A 75 4.60 -7.34 -13.81
N ALA A 76 5.66 -6.78 -13.23
CA ALA A 76 6.89 -6.46 -13.95
C ALA A 76 7.52 -7.69 -14.60
N ARG A 77 7.55 -8.83 -13.90
CA ARG A 77 8.07 -10.11 -14.43
C ARG A 77 7.25 -10.67 -15.60
N ARG A 78 5.99 -10.28 -15.74
CA ARG A 78 5.16 -10.61 -16.92
C ARG A 78 5.47 -9.72 -18.13
N GLY A 79 6.35 -8.73 -17.99
CA GLY A 79 6.69 -7.79 -19.05
C GLY A 79 5.66 -6.67 -19.25
N THR A 80 4.78 -6.43 -18.27
CA THR A 80 3.77 -5.35 -18.35
C THR A 80 4.33 -4.03 -17.86
N SER A 81 4.23 -3.73 -16.56
CA SER A 81 4.70 -2.47 -15.97
C SER A 81 5.33 -2.72 -14.60
N ALA A 82 6.47 -2.07 -14.37
CA ALA A 82 7.15 -1.99 -13.07
C ALA A 82 6.75 -0.77 -12.25
N THR A 83 5.87 0.09 -12.78
CA THR A 83 5.37 1.26 -12.06
C THR A 83 4.28 0.87 -11.09
N VAL A 84 4.39 1.31 -9.83
CA VAL A 84 3.38 1.10 -8.80
C VAL A 84 2.98 2.42 -8.16
N LEU A 85 1.68 2.66 -8.10
CA LEU A 85 1.09 3.86 -7.52
C LEU A 85 0.56 3.48 -6.13
N LEU A 86 1.08 4.12 -5.08
CA LEU A 86 0.70 3.85 -3.69
C LEU A 86 0.02 5.07 -3.08
N THR A 87 -1.08 4.84 -2.38
CA THR A 87 -1.78 5.83 -1.56
C THR A 87 -1.56 5.52 -0.07
N ARG A 88 -1.95 6.46 0.80
CA ARG A 88 -1.98 6.22 2.26
C ARG A 88 -3.24 5.48 2.65
N VAL A 89 -3.21 4.15 2.52
CA VAL A 89 -4.34 3.26 2.82
C VAL A 89 -4.80 3.47 4.26
N GLY A 90 -6.10 3.72 4.46
CA GLY A 90 -6.71 3.85 5.78
C GLY A 90 -6.46 5.17 6.53
N GLY A 91 -5.71 6.12 5.96
CA GLY A 91 -5.41 7.41 6.61
C GLY A 91 -6.54 8.45 6.54
N GLY A 92 -7.58 8.20 5.74
CA GLY A 92 -8.78 9.05 5.64
C GLY A 92 -9.85 8.61 6.64
N ALA A 93 -11.01 8.21 6.12
CA ALA A 93 -12.20 7.89 6.93
C ALA A 93 -11.98 6.79 7.99
N PHE A 94 -11.02 5.88 7.76
CA PHE A 94 -10.68 4.81 8.71
C PHE A 94 -9.80 5.28 9.87
N GLY A 95 -9.16 6.45 9.79
CA GLY A 95 -8.45 7.09 10.91
C GLY A 95 -7.18 6.39 11.40
N ASN A 96 -6.52 5.61 10.55
CA ASN A 96 -5.21 5.04 10.89
C ASN A 96 -4.18 6.16 11.09
N ASP A 97 -3.24 5.96 12.00
CA ASP A 97 -2.22 6.97 12.27
C ASP A 97 -1.22 7.07 11.13
N ASP A 98 -0.93 8.32 10.78
CA ASP A 98 0.04 8.71 9.77
C ASP A 98 1.40 8.03 9.99
N ALA A 99 1.87 7.94 11.23
CA ALA A 99 3.13 7.29 11.56
C ALA A 99 3.07 5.77 11.34
N TRP A 100 1.92 5.12 11.57
CA TRP A 100 1.75 3.68 11.33
C TRP A 100 1.77 3.38 9.83
N ILE A 101 1.06 4.21 9.05
CA ILE A 101 1.03 4.12 7.59
C ILE A 101 2.44 4.31 7.02
N ASP A 102 3.12 5.37 7.44
CA ASP A 102 4.43 5.74 6.92
C ASP A 102 5.51 4.71 7.30
N ALA A 103 5.42 4.12 8.50
CA ALA A 103 6.30 3.03 8.93
C ALA A 103 6.05 1.74 8.12
N ALA A 104 4.78 1.38 7.92
CA ALA A 104 4.40 0.20 7.14
C ALA A 104 4.85 0.33 5.67
N LEU A 105 4.66 1.50 5.08
CA LEU A 105 5.09 1.81 3.72
C LEU A 105 6.62 1.73 3.61
N ARG A 106 7.37 2.35 4.54
CA ARG A 106 8.83 2.25 4.60
C ARG A 106 9.30 0.80 4.68
N ARG A 107 8.69 -0.01 5.55
CA ARG A 107 9.04 -1.43 5.70
C ARG A 107 8.82 -2.20 4.39
N ALA A 108 7.67 -2.00 3.75
CA ALA A 108 7.35 -2.67 2.49
C ALA A 108 8.33 -2.26 1.36
N LEU A 109 8.67 -0.97 1.26
CA LEU A 109 9.67 -0.50 0.29
C LEU A 109 11.04 -1.15 0.51
N GLN A 110 11.48 -1.29 1.76
CA GLN A 110 12.74 -1.99 2.04
C GLN A 110 12.70 -3.47 1.63
N ARG A 111 11.56 -4.15 1.81
CA ARG A 111 11.39 -5.54 1.32
C ARG A 111 11.49 -5.65 -0.19
N ALA A 112 11.00 -4.65 -0.92
CA ALA A 112 11.00 -4.64 -2.39
C ALA A 112 12.24 -3.95 -3.01
N ARG A 113 13.21 -3.49 -2.21
CA ARG A 113 14.35 -2.69 -2.70
C ARG A 113 15.22 -3.38 -3.75
N GLY A 114 15.29 -4.71 -3.73
CA GLY A 114 16.04 -5.50 -4.71
C GLY A 114 15.36 -5.61 -6.09
N PHE A 115 14.19 -5.00 -6.27
CA PHE A 115 13.41 -5.04 -7.49
C PHE A 115 13.34 -3.66 -8.12
N ALA A 116 13.51 -3.58 -9.44
CA ALA A 116 13.51 -2.33 -10.19
C ALA A 116 12.08 -1.76 -10.36
N LEU A 117 11.38 -1.51 -9.26
CA LEU A 117 10.03 -0.94 -9.26
C LEU A 117 10.08 0.60 -9.31
N GLY A 118 9.27 1.19 -10.19
CA GLY A 118 9.02 2.62 -10.24
C GLY A 118 7.90 3.01 -9.27
N VAL A 119 8.23 3.22 -8.00
CA VAL A 119 7.22 3.60 -6.99
C VAL A 119 6.85 5.07 -7.13
N ARG A 120 5.55 5.38 -7.07
CA ARG A 120 5.00 6.74 -7.01
C ARG A 120 4.01 6.84 -5.86
N LEU A 121 4.20 7.81 -4.99
CA LEU A 121 3.29 8.07 -3.88
C LEU A 121 2.23 9.10 -4.32
N LEU A 122 0.95 8.73 -4.22
CA LEU A 122 -0.19 9.55 -4.62
C LEU A 122 -0.91 10.11 -3.39
N SER A 123 -1.11 11.42 -3.39
CA SER A 123 -1.85 12.15 -2.36
C SER A 123 -3.06 12.83 -2.97
N PHE A 124 -4.21 12.73 -2.29
CA PHE A 124 -5.34 13.59 -2.58
C PHE A 124 -5.09 14.95 -1.91
N GLY A 125 -4.87 15.99 -2.72
CA GLY A 125 -4.46 17.31 -2.23
C GLY A 125 -2.99 17.38 -1.82
N ARG A 126 -2.65 18.37 -0.97
CA ARG A 126 -1.27 18.65 -0.59
C ARG A 126 -0.66 17.47 0.18
N PRO A 127 0.47 16.88 -0.28
CA PRO A 127 1.10 15.78 0.42
C PRO A 127 1.69 16.26 1.76
N PRO A 128 1.53 15.49 2.84
CA PRO A 128 2.14 15.81 4.13
C PRO A 128 3.66 15.69 4.06
N ALA A 129 4.35 16.43 4.94
CA ALA A 129 5.81 16.48 4.96
C ALA A 129 6.46 15.08 5.14
N SER A 130 5.83 14.19 5.92
CA SER A 130 6.32 12.83 6.14
C SER A 130 6.30 11.98 4.87
N MET A 131 5.26 12.14 4.03
CA MET A 131 5.15 11.48 2.73
C MET A 131 6.20 11.99 1.74
N LEU A 132 6.46 13.30 1.73
CA LEU A 132 7.54 13.88 0.93
C LEU A 132 8.92 13.37 1.37
N ALA A 133 9.14 13.24 2.69
CA ALA A 133 10.36 12.66 3.23
C ALA A 133 10.54 11.20 2.82
N LEU A 134 9.47 10.39 2.85
CA LEU A 134 9.48 9.00 2.37
C LEU A 134 9.85 8.91 0.89
N ALA A 135 9.26 9.76 0.05
CA ALA A 135 9.54 9.79 -1.39
C ALA A 135 11.02 10.10 -1.68
N ARG A 136 11.63 11.03 -0.91
CA ARG A 136 13.06 11.38 -1.05
C ARG A 136 13.99 10.28 -0.58
N ALA A 137 13.63 9.55 0.48
CA ALA A 137 14.45 8.48 1.05
C ALA A 137 14.42 7.18 0.24
N SER A 138 13.51 7.08 -0.73
CA SER A 138 13.27 5.87 -1.54
C SER A 138 13.58 6.08 -3.03
N ALA A 139 14.07 7.26 -3.40
CA ALA A 139 14.63 7.57 -4.72
C ALA A 139 16.09 7.11 -4.77
#